data_AF-A0A518DQC8-F1
#
_entry.id   AF-A0A518DQC8-F1
#
_cell.length_a   1.000
_cell.length_b   1.000
_cell.length_c   1.000
_cell.angle_alpha   90.00
_cell.angle_beta   90.00
_cell.angle_gamma   90.00
#
_symmetry.space_group_name_H-M   'P 1'
#
loop_
_entity.id
_entity.type
_entity.pdbx_description
1 polymer ?
#
loop_
_entity_poly.entity_id
_entity_poly.type
_entity_poly.pdbx_seq_one_letter_code
_entity_poly.pdbx_strand_id
1 'polypeptide(L)'
;MFHRSLNYLAAALLCCPVVALADDAEPPADDAVFIETEPVSTPDLDDPAFSALVNLELLGAALAQGDAAAVTDVGLQLANAERSLLRSHPSLKSSAVLATASRLATSSGDKATLARLARAADLLNDETLQKNLATAIALGGASRRIDPAPSLAADIDPQVYAGMRTILDHLEIAENVGDHDGLVSLLVDVETLDASPELKAWLNQRIEKGLANASQADPDNAKAMSLLADASRPIGGFSFSPPPTPFKIRSPFGSRPAETQSNLGGPSGLVHPQQTRMQRMGYSTTNNHRLDQSGRMQIGNQTVQARRARNPATGRSAWVYTTKSGHKFVRRDGDSRTYVRSGN
;
A
#
# COMPACT_ATOMS: atom_id res chain seq x y z
N MET A 1 38.48 47.29 -4.35
CA MET A 1 37.85 48.61 -4.59
C MET A 1 37.32 48.63 -6.00
N PHE A 2 36.04 48.30 -6.21
CA PHE A 2 35.30 48.75 -7.39
C PHE A 2 33.92 49.20 -6.94
N HIS A 3 33.61 50.40 -7.38
CA HIS A 3 32.50 51.24 -7.01
C HIS A 3 31.29 50.98 -7.92
N ARG A 4 30.10 51.17 -7.33
CA ARG A 4 28.88 51.76 -7.93
C ARG A 4 28.16 50.97 -9.04
N SER A 5 26.90 50.65 -8.77
CA SER A 5 25.79 51.37 -9.41
C SER A 5 24.45 51.11 -8.70
N LEU A 6 24.01 52.14 -7.97
CA LEU A 6 22.58 52.44 -7.74
C LEU A 6 21.93 52.78 -9.08
N ASN A 7 20.66 52.38 -9.28
CA ASN A 7 19.65 52.87 -10.25
C ASN A 7 18.73 51.67 -10.63
N TYR A 8 17.38 51.68 -10.63
CA TYR A 8 16.36 52.72 -10.63
C TYR A 8 15.12 52.23 -9.88
N LEU A 9 14.59 53.10 -9.03
CA LEU A 9 13.22 53.10 -8.53
C LEU A 9 12.30 53.53 -9.70
N ALA A 10 11.45 52.63 -10.18
CA ALA A 10 10.33 52.97 -11.05
C ALA A 10 9.04 52.49 -10.39
N ALA A 11 8.41 53.43 -9.67
CA ALA A 11 7.09 53.28 -9.10
C ALA A 11 6.05 53.24 -10.24
N ALA A 12 5.55 52.05 -10.56
CA ALA A 12 4.36 51.87 -11.39
C ALA A 12 3.15 51.70 -10.46
N LEU A 13 2.49 52.83 -10.18
CA LEU A 13 1.20 52.93 -9.53
C LEU A 13 0.14 52.36 -10.49
N LEU A 14 -0.10 51.05 -10.43
CA LEU A 14 -1.15 50.38 -11.19
C LEU A 14 -2.46 50.47 -10.41
N CYS A 15 -3.31 51.35 -10.94
CA CYS A 15 -4.72 51.54 -10.62
C CYS A 15 -5.47 50.20 -10.69
N CYS A 16 -5.75 49.59 -9.54
CA CYS A 16 -6.59 48.40 -9.47
C CYS A 16 -8.07 48.83 -9.54
N PRO A 17 -8.87 48.31 -10.48
CA PRO A 17 -10.31 48.50 -10.44
C PRO A 17 -10.89 47.77 -9.23
N VAL A 18 -11.67 48.49 -8.43
CA VAL A 18 -12.53 47.95 -7.38
C VAL A 18 -13.50 46.96 -8.03
N VAL A 19 -13.25 45.68 -7.83
CA VAL A 19 -14.20 44.61 -8.17
C VAL A 19 -15.30 44.64 -7.12
N ALA A 20 -16.50 45.01 -7.57
CA ALA A 20 -17.71 44.99 -6.78
C ALA A 20 -17.99 43.55 -6.28
N LEU A 21 -18.24 43.42 -4.98
CA LEU A 21 -18.77 42.21 -4.35
C LEU A 21 -20.12 41.87 -5.01
N ALA A 22 -20.12 40.87 -5.88
CA ALA A 22 -21.34 40.21 -6.33
C ALA A 22 -21.72 39.17 -5.29
N ASP A 23 -22.84 39.45 -4.64
CA ASP A 23 -23.95 38.58 -4.23
C ASP A 23 -23.66 37.15 -3.72
N ASP A 24 -24.23 36.87 -2.54
CA ASP A 24 -24.41 35.58 -1.88
C ASP A 24 -25.13 34.55 -2.78
N ALA A 25 -24.44 34.03 -3.78
CA ALA A 25 -24.88 32.85 -4.51
C ALA A 25 -24.58 31.61 -3.67
N GLU A 26 -25.63 31.11 -3.01
CA GLU A 26 -25.66 29.83 -2.32
C GLU A 26 -25.05 28.74 -3.24
N PRO A 27 -23.94 28.07 -2.83
CA PRO A 27 -23.26 27.13 -3.69
C PRO A 27 -24.23 26.00 -4.07
N PRO A 28 -24.39 25.68 -5.37
CA PRO A 28 -25.28 24.61 -5.79
C PRO A 28 -24.84 23.32 -5.10
N ALA A 29 -25.81 22.63 -4.50
CA ALA A 29 -25.59 21.37 -3.79
C ALA A 29 -24.74 20.43 -4.67
N ASP A 30 -23.54 20.12 -4.19
CA ASP A 30 -22.53 19.30 -4.85
C ASP A 30 -23.11 17.98 -5.36
N ASP A 31 -23.40 17.93 -6.66
CA ASP A 31 -23.45 16.68 -7.41
C ASP A 31 -22.03 16.10 -7.36
N ALA A 32 -21.76 15.29 -6.34
CA ALA A 32 -20.51 14.57 -6.20
C ALA A 32 -20.31 13.66 -7.41
N VAL A 33 -19.66 14.20 -8.45
CA VAL A 33 -19.23 13.48 -9.63
C VAL A 33 -18.29 12.39 -9.15
N PHE A 34 -18.80 11.15 -9.13
CA PHE A 34 -18.00 9.97 -8.87
C PHE A 34 -17.06 9.82 -10.07
N ILE A 35 -15.85 10.34 -9.98
CA ILE A 35 -14.81 10.11 -10.97
C ILE A 35 -14.44 8.63 -10.83
N GLU A 36 -15.00 7.80 -11.70
CA GLU A 36 -14.54 6.43 -11.89
C GLU A 36 -13.09 6.53 -12.37
N THR A 37 -12.16 6.36 -11.43
CA THR A 37 -10.73 6.40 -11.75
C THR A 37 -10.45 5.13 -12.54
N GLU A 38 -10.28 5.27 -13.86
CA GLU A 38 -9.85 4.13 -14.67
C GLU A 38 -8.54 3.60 -14.11
N PRO A 39 -8.39 2.27 -13.96
CA PRO A 39 -7.15 1.70 -13.46
C PRO A 39 -6.02 2.16 -14.39
N VAL A 40 -4.97 2.75 -13.80
CA VAL A 40 -3.78 3.17 -14.55
C VAL A 40 -3.20 1.91 -15.19
N SER A 41 -3.50 1.69 -16.46
CA SER A 41 -2.93 0.58 -17.21
C SER A 41 -1.46 0.89 -17.42
N THR A 42 -0.60 0.09 -16.81
CA THR A 42 0.84 0.09 -17.05
C THR A 42 1.12 -1.02 -18.07
N PRO A 43 0.93 -0.80 -19.39
CA PRO A 43 0.99 -1.85 -20.40
C PRO A 43 2.33 -2.59 -20.40
N ASP A 44 3.41 -1.92 -19.96
CA ASP A 44 4.75 -2.50 -19.87
C ASP A 44 4.94 -3.45 -18.67
N LEU A 45 3.97 -3.54 -17.76
CA LEU A 45 3.98 -4.46 -16.61
C LEU A 45 3.02 -5.65 -16.78
N ASP A 46 2.12 -5.60 -17.76
CA ASP A 46 1.15 -6.66 -18.01
C ASP A 46 1.75 -7.77 -18.88
N ASP A 47 2.33 -8.77 -18.22
CA ASP A 47 2.72 -10.03 -18.86
C ASP A 47 1.82 -11.16 -18.37
N PRO A 48 0.92 -11.72 -19.23
CA PRO A 48 -0.04 -12.74 -18.81
C PRO A 48 0.59 -14.01 -18.23
N ALA A 49 1.79 -14.38 -18.69
CA ALA A 49 2.47 -15.59 -18.19
C ALA A 49 3.05 -15.36 -16.80
N PHE A 50 3.62 -14.17 -16.55
CA PHE A 50 4.11 -13.80 -15.22
C PHE A 50 2.97 -13.49 -14.24
N SER A 51 1.88 -12.88 -14.70
CA SER A 51 0.71 -12.56 -13.88
C SER A 51 0.06 -13.80 -13.24
N ALA A 52 0.21 -14.97 -13.88
CA ALA A 52 -0.25 -16.23 -13.31
C ALA A 52 0.65 -16.78 -12.19
N LEU A 53 1.90 -16.32 -12.09
CA LEU A 53 2.93 -16.84 -11.19
C LEU A 53 3.34 -15.84 -10.10
N VAL A 54 3.18 -14.54 -10.35
CA VAL A 54 3.66 -13.45 -9.50
C VAL A 54 2.53 -12.45 -9.28
N ASN A 55 2.32 -12.08 -8.02
CA ASN A 55 1.35 -11.04 -7.68
C ASN A 55 2.05 -9.66 -7.61
N LEU A 56 1.99 -8.88 -8.69
CA LEU A 56 2.59 -7.55 -8.75
C LEU A 56 1.85 -6.50 -7.93
N GLU A 57 0.54 -6.67 -7.69
CA GLU A 57 -0.21 -5.81 -6.75
C GLU A 57 0.34 -5.95 -5.33
N LEU A 58 0.68 -7.17 -4.92
CA LEU A 58 1.32 -7.43 -3.63
C LEU A 58 2.70 -6.79 -3.56
N LEU A 59 3.48 -6.78 -4.65
CA LEU A 59 4.77 -6.11 -4.71
C LEU A 59 4.62 -4.59 -4.50
N GLY A 60 3.70 -3.96 -5.24
CA GLY A 60 3.44 -2.53 -5.09
C GLY A 60 3.00 -2.16 -3.67
N ALA A 61 2.07 -2.94 -3.09
CA ALA A 61 1.62 -2.72 -1.71
C ALA A 61 2.75 -2.91 -0.69
N ALA A 62 3.61 -3.91 -0.87
CA ALA A 62 4.75 -4.17 0.01
C ALA A 62 5.81 -3.06 -0.09
N LEU A 63 6.09 -2.56 -1.30
CA LEU A 63 6.99 -1.42 -1.52
C LEU A 63 6.44 -0.15 -0.87
N ALA A 64 5.15 0.14 -1.07
CA ALA A 64 4.49 1.29 -0.47
C ALA A 64 4.51 1.28 1.07
N GLN A 65 4.51 0.09 1.68
CA GLN A 65 4.56 -0.10 3.12
C GLN A 65 5.99 -0.25 3.68
N GLY A 66 6.99 -0.40 2.81
CA GLY A 66 8.36 -0.72 3.23
C GLY A 66 8.52 -2.11 3.85
N ASP A 67 7.64 -3.07 3.54
CA ASP A 67 7.69 -4.43 4.09
C ASP A 67 8.73 -5.28 3.35
N ALA A 68 9.95 -5.31 3.91
CA ALA A 68 11.06 -6.05 3.35
C ALA A 68 10.78 -7.57 3.18
N ALA A 69 9.99 -8.16 4.09
CA ALA A 69 9.68 -9.58 4.05
C ALA A 69 8.75 -9.91 2.89
N ALA A 70 7.70 -9.11 2.71
CA ALA A 70 6.77 -9.27 1.59
C ALA A 70 7.44 -8.99 0.23
N VAL A 71 8.28 -7.94 0.14
CA VAL A 71 9.08 -7.69 -1.09
C VAL A 71 10.02 -8.86 -1.38
N THR A 72 10.64 -9.46 -0.36
CA THR A 72 11.46 -10.67 -0.52
C THR A 72 10.63 -11.82 -1.09
N ASP A 73 9.44 -12.07 -0.54
CA ASP A 73 8.58 -13.16 -0.99
C ASP A 73 8.17 -13.01 -2.46
N VAL A 74 7.82 -11.80 -2.88
CA VAL A 74 7.48 -11.54 -4.29
C VAL A 74 8.72 -11.60 -5.19
N GLY A 75 9.87 -11.11 -4.73
CA GLY A 75 11.15 -11.27 -5.45
C GLY A 75 11.53 -12.73 -5.70
N LEU A 76 11.27 -13.62 -4.73
CA LEU A 76 11.49 -15.06 -4.89
C LEU A 76 10.44 -15.73 -5.80
N GLN A 77 9.20 -15.27 -5.79
CA GLN A 77 8.18 -15.71 -6.76
C GLN A 77 8.63 -15.33 -8.18
N LEU A 78 9.10 -14.10 -8.36
CA LEU A 78 9.61 -13.60 -9.63
C LEU A 78 10.82 -14.41 -10.10
N ALA A 79 11.81 -14.68 -9.24
CA ALA A 79 12.96 -15.53 -9.58
C ALA A 79 12.53 -16.95 -10.01
N ASN A 80 11.53 -17.53 -9.33
CA ASN A 80 10.99 -18.83 -9.72
C ASN A 80 10.23 -18.78 -11.06
N ALA A 81 9.49 -17.70 -11.32
CA ALA A 81 8.79 -17.49 -12.58
C ALA A 81 9.77 -17.34 -13.74
N GLU A 82 10.81 -16.53 -13.58
CA GLU A 82 11.87 -16.35 -14.58
C GLU A 82 12.56 -17.68 -14.92
N ARG A 83 12.89 -18.47 -13.90
CA ARG A 83 13.48 -19.81 -14.08
C ARG A 83 12.51 -20.78 -14.78
N SER A 84 11.21 -20.70 -14.49
CA SER A 84 10.21 -21.61 -15.06
C SER A 84 9.87 -21.26 -16.51
N LEU A 85 9.82 -19.95 -16.83
CA LEU A 85 9.51 -19.43 -18.16
C LEU A 85 10.75 -19.30 -19.06
N LEU A 86 11.95 -19.50 -18.49
CA LEU A 86 13.24 -19.37 -19.17
C LEU A 86 13.45 -17.99 -19.84
N ARG A 87 12.85 -16.95 -19.26
CA ARG A 87 12.98 -15.55 -19.69
C ARG A 87 12.78 -14.62 -18.50
N SER A 88 13.37 -13.42 -18.56
CA SER A 88 13.13 -12.36 -17.57
C SER A 88 11.83 -11.62 -17.87
N HIS A 89 11.23 -11.01 -16.84
CA HIS A 89 10.11 -10.10 -17.04
C HIS A 89 10.62 -8.80 -17.70
N PRO A 90 9.89 -8.21 -18.66
CA PRO A 90 10.38 -7.09 -19.48
C PRO A 90 10.82 -5.88 -18.64
N SER A 91 10.04 -5.54 -17.62
CA SER A 91 10.26 -4.32 -16.82
C SER A 91 10.73 -4.57 -15.38
N LEU A 92 10.81 -5.83 -14.93
CA LEU A 92 11.11 -6.16 -13.53
C LEU A 92 12.03 -7.37 -13.42
N LYS A 93 13.29 -7.17 -13.06
CA LYS A 93 14.23 -8.28 -12.84
C LYS A 93 14.14 -8.76 -11.39
N SER A 94 14.11 -10.08 -11.18
CA SER A 94 14.09 -10.65 -9.81
C SER A 94 15.28 -10.20 -8.96
N SER A 95 16.47 -10.09 -9.56
CA SER A 95 17.69 -9.60 -8.89
C SER A 95 17.54 -8.16 -8.38
N ALA A 96 16.89 -7.28 -9.15
CA ALA A 96 16.64 -5.90 -8.75
C ALA A 96 15.63 -5.81 -7.59
N VAL A 97 14.58 -6.65 -7.62
CA VAL A 97 13.59 -6.73 -6.53
C VAL A 97 14.22 -7.26 -5.25
N LEU A 98 15.06 -8.30 -5.32
CA LEU A 98 15.77 -8.86 -4.17
C LEU A 98 16.83 -7.90 -3.60
N ALA A 99 17.52 -7.14 -4.46
CA ALA A 99 18.42 -6.07 -4.02
C ALA A 99 17.65 -4.98 -3.26
N THR A 100 16.47 -4.60 -3.75
CA THR A 100 15.57 -3.65 -3.07
C THR A 100 15.10 -4.19 -1.73
N ALA A 101 14.70 -5.47 -1.67
CA ALA A 101 14.34 -6.14 -0.42
C ALA A 101 15.48 -6.13 0.60
N SER A 102 16.72 -6.36 0.15
CA SER A 102 17.92 -6.26 0.99
C SER A 102 18.10 -4.85 1.56
N ARG A 103 17.91 -3.81 0.75
CA ARG A 103 17.99 -2.40 1.21
C ARG A 103 16.93 -2.11 2.29
N LEU A 104 15.67 -2.49 2.04
CA LEU A 104 14.56 -2.34 2.98
C LEU A 104 14.80 -3.11 4.29
N ALA A 105 15.31 -4.34 4.22
CA ALA A 105 15.61 -5.13 5.41
C ALA A 105 16.76 -4.51 6.21
N THR A 106 17.72 -3.87 5.53
CA THR A 106 18.84 -3.18 6.18
C THR A 106 18.39 -1.88 6.84
N SER A 107 17.51 -1.10 6.21
CA SER A 107 17.01 0.17 6.76
C SER A 107 16.11 -0.07 7.98
N SER A 108 15.26 -1.09 7.93
CA SER A 108 14.40 -1.51 9.05
C SER A 108 15.11 -2.31 10.14
N GLY A 109 16.33 -2.79 9.88
CA GLY A 109 17.07 -3.66 10.81
C GLY A 109 16.47 -5.07 10.94
N ASP A 110 15.72 -5.54 9.94
CA ASP A 110 15.10 -6.87 9.92
C ASP A 110 16.14 -7.97 9.62
N LYS A 111 16.81 -8.42 10.67
CA LYS A 111 17.80 -9.51 10.63
C LYS A 111 17.21 -10.83 10.15
N ALA A 112 15.92 -11.08 10.39
CA ALA A 112 15.28 -12.32 9.97
C ALA A 112 15.15 -12.36 8.45
N THR A 113 14.72 -11.26 7.85
CA THR A 113 14.63 -11.13 6.39
C THR A 113 16.00 -11.13 5.73
N LEU A 114 17.01 -10.45 6.29
CA LEU A 114 18.39 -10.52 5.78
C LEU A 114 18.95 -11.96 5.76
N ALA A 115 18.72 -12.74 6.82
CA ALA A 115 19.14 -14.14 6.86
C ALA A 115 18.40 -15.02 5.84
N ARG A 116 17.13 -14.71 5.55
CA ARG A 116 16.36 -15.39 4.49
C ARG A 116 16.91 -15.04 3.11
N LEU A 117 17.19 -13.78 2.85
CA LEU A 117 17.79 -13.30 1.61
C LEU A 117 19.18 -13.91 1.36
N ALA A 118 20.01 -14.06 2.40
CA ALA A 118 21.32 -14.69 2.27
C ALA A 118 21.20 -16.14 1.76
N ARG A 119 20.32 -16.94 2.39
CA ARG A 119 20.05 -18.31 1.94
C ARG A 119 19.49 -18.35 0.51
N ALA A 120 18.63 -17.40 0.16
CA ALA A 120 18.10 -17.34 -1.20
C ALA A 120 19.19 -17.00 -2.23
N ALA A 121 20.09 -16.06 -1.91
CA ALA A 121 21.22 -15.71 -2.76
C ALA A 121 22.15 -16.91 -2.99
N ASP A 122 22.39 -17.73 -1.95
CA ASP A 122 23.14 -18.99 -2.07
C ASP A 122 22.46 -19.98 -3.02
N LEU A 123 21.14 -20.15 -2.91
CA LEU A 123 20.38 -21.05 -3.77
C LEU A 123 20.33 -20.58 -5.23
N LEU A 124 20.36 -19.27 -5.45
CA LEU A 124 20.36 -18.66 -6.78
C LEU A 124 21.78 -18.55 -7.38
N ASN A 125 22.83 -18.82 -6.60
CA ASN A 125 24.24 -18.56 -6.95
C ASN A 125 24.50 -17.11 -7.40
N ASP A 126 23.84 -16.14 -6.75
CA ASP A 126 24.03 -14.71 -7.05
C ASP A 126 25.12 -14.12 -6.14
N GLU A 127 26.36 -14.18 -6.62
CA GLU A 127 27.53 -13.64 -5.90
C GLU A 127 27.43 -12.15 -5.60
N THR A 128 26.73 -11.39 -6.45
CA THR A 128 26.57 -9.94 -6.27
C THR A 128 25.64 -9.67 -5.10
N LEU A 129 24.50 -10.36 -5.07
CA LEU A 129 23.55 -10.27 -3.95
C LEU A 129 24.19 -10.75 -2.64
N GLN A 130 24.98 -11.82 -2.67
CA GLN A 130 25.72 -12.31 -1.50
C GLN A 130 26.68 -11.24 -0.93
N LYS A 131 27.49 -10.59 -1.78
CA LYS A 131 28.42 -9.52 -1.36
C LYS A 131 27.67 -8.33 -0.77
N ASN A 132 26.57 -7.94 -1.40
CA ASN A 132 25.72 -6.85 -0.91
C ASN A 132 25.09 -7.19 0.45
N LEU A 133 24.59 -8.42 0.63
CA LEU A 133 24.03 -8.89 1.89
C LEU A 133 25.06 -9.01 3.00
N ALA A 134 26.27 -9.49 2.70
CA ALA A 134 27.36 -9.53 3.68
C ALA A 134 27.71 -8.12 4.19
N THR A 135 27.79 -7.16 3.27
CA THR A 135 28.01 -5.74 3.60
C THR A 135 26.85 -5.17 4.40
N ALA A 136 25.61 -5.45 3.99
CA ALA A 136 24.39 -5.02 4.68
C ALA A 136 24.30 -5.57 6.11
N ILE A 137 24.62 -6.85 6.33
CA ILE A 137 24.62 -7.48 7.66
C ILE A 137 25.71 -6.86 8.54
N ALA A 138 26.90 -6.61 7.99
CA ALA A 138 27.99 -5.95 8.70
C ALA A 138 27.63 -4.52 9.11
N LEU A 139 27.01 -3.75 8.20
CA LEU A 139 26.59 -2.38 8.45
C LEU A 139 25.34 -2.29 9.34
N GLY A 140 24.38 -3.20 9.21
CA GLY A 140 23.15 -3.24 9.99
C GLY A 140 23.36 -3.51 11.49
N GLY A 141 24.53 -4.01 11.88
CA GLY A 141 24.94 -4.11 13.27
C GLY A 141 25.40 -2.78 13.88
N ALA A 142 25.90 -1.85 13.06
CA ALA A 142 26.26 -0.51 13.49
C ALA A 142 25.03 0.37 13.36
N SER A 143 24.38 0.71 14.48
CA SER A 143 23.25 1.63 14.51
C SER A 143 23.57 2.85 13.64
N ARG A 144 22.88 3.00 12.51
CA ARG A 144 23.08 4.16 11.63
C ARG A 144 22.82 5.39 12.49
N ARG A 145 23.80 6.31 12.54
CA ARG A 145 23.53 7.65 13.07
C ARG A 145 22.49 8.25 12.14
N ILE A 146 21.23 8.21 12.57
CA ILE A 146 20.16 8.98 11.96
C ILE A 146 20.63 10.42 12.08
N ASP A 147 20.85 11.10 10.96
CA ASP A 147 21.06 12.55 11.00
C ASP A 147 19.84 13.13 11.72
N PRO A 148 20.03 13.70 12.93
CA PRO A 148 18.90 14.14 13.71
C PRO A 148 18.12 15.14 12.86
N ALA A 149 16.80 14.96 12.82
CA ALA A 149 15.94 15.92 12.15
C ALA A 149 16.21 17.31 12.76
N PRO A 150 16.21 18.38 11.94
CA PRO A 150 16.34 19.73 12.46
C PRO A 150 15.26 19.95 13.52
N SER A 151 15.59 20.70 14.57
CA SER A 151 14.61 21.03 15.60
C SER A 151 13.49 21.84 14.97
N LEU A 152 12.36 21.20 14.70
CA LEU A 152 11.18 21.88 14.19
C LEU A 152 10.64 22.79 15.30
N ALA A 153 10.33 24.03 14.94
CA ALA A 153 9.64 24.92 15.86
C ALA A 153 8.24 24.37 16.18
N ALA A 154 7.78 24.57 17.42
CA ALA A 154 6.51 24.02 17.89
C ALA A 154 5.28 24.61 17.17
N ASP A 155 5.47 25.72 16.46
CA ASP A 155 4.48 26.52 15.74
C ASP A 155 4.51 26.33 14.22
N ILE A 156 5.10 25.23 13.71
CA ILE A 156 5.10 24.93 12.28
C ILE A 156 3.66 24.83 11.74
N ASP A 157 3.42 25.46 10.59
CA ASP A 157 2.13 25.37 9.90
C ASP A 157 1.80 23.89 9.60
N PRO A 158 0.60 23.39 9.97
CA PRO A 158 0.14 22.05 9.64
C PRO A 158 0.27 21.69 8.15
N GLN A 159 0.09 22.65 7.24
CA GLN A 159 0.24 22.42 5.80
C GLN A 159 1.70 22.15 5.43
N VAL A 160 2.65 22.90 6.01
CA VAL A 160 4.09 22.69 5.80
C VAL A 160 4.53 21.35 6.38
N TYR A 161 4.02 20.98 7.56
CA TYR A 161 4.30 19.68 8.16
C TYR A 161 3.78 18.52 7.29
N ALA A 162 2.55 18.63 6.77
CA ALA A 162 1.99 17.64 5.86
C ALA A 162 2.81 17.51 4.56
N GLY A 163 3.20 18.65 3.95
CA GLY A 163 4.06 18.66 2.76
C GLY A 163 5.42 18.02 3.01
N MET A 164 6.08 18.37 4.12
CA MET A 164 7.33 17.75 4.54
C MET A 164 7.19 16.23 4.73
N ARG A 165 6.10 15.77 5.36
CA ARG A 165 5.85 14.34 5.57
C ARG A 165 5.71 13.59 4.25
N THR A 166 4.94 14.15 3.31
CA THR A 166 4.79 13.60 1.96
C THR A 166 6.13 13.48 1.24
N ILE A 167 6.95 14.54 1.28
CA ILE A 167 8.30 14.53 0.67
C ILE A 167 9.19 13.46 1.30
N LEU A 168 9.17 13.31 2.63
CA LEU A 168 9.96 12.28 3.31
C LEU A 168 9.49 10.86 2.97
N ASP A 169 8.19 10.63 2.89
CA ASP A 169 7.63 9.32 2.51
C ASP A 169 7.93 8.99 1.04
N HIS A 170 7.99 9.99 0.14
CA HIS A 170 8.41 9.80 -1.25
C HIS A 170 9.92 9.56 -1.35
N LEU A 171 10.72 10.32 -0.61
CA LEU A 171 12.17 10.18 -0.54
C LEU A 171 12.57 8.78 -0.08
N GLU A 172 11.92 8.26 0.96
CA GLU A 172 12.20 6.91 1.47
C GLU A 172 11.93 5.84 0.42
N ILE A 173 10.82 5.92 -0.31
CA ILE A 173 10.52 4.96 -1.38
C ILE A 173 11.51 5.10 -2.53
N ALA A 174 11.74 6.32 -3.01
CA ALA A 174 12.64 6.58 -4.13
C ALA A 174 14.08 6.14 -3.82
N GLU A 175 14.56 6.37 -2.60
CA GLU A 175 15.88 5.89 -2.14
C GLU A 175 15.93 4.35 -2.08
N ASN A 176 14.92 3.70 -1.50
CA ASN A 176 14.91 2.25 -1.36
C ASN A 176 14.83 1.53 -2.72
N VAL A 177 14.05 2.09 -3.65
CA VAL A 177 13.86 1.56 -5.00
C VAL A 177 15.01 1.96 -5.96
N GLY A 178 15.68 3.07 -5.69
CA GLY A 178 16.72 3.64 -6.56
C GLY A 178 16.16 4.52 -7.69
N ASP A 179 15.00 5.15 -7.48
CA ASP A 179 14.35 6.01 -8.46
C ASP A 179 15.00 7.40 -8.52
N HIS A 180 16.00 7.54 -9.41
CA HIS A 180 16.73 8.78 -9.59
C HIS A 180 15.83 9.94 -10.06
N ASP A 181 14.91 9.69 -10.99
CA ASP A 181 14.05 10.73 -11.55
C ASP A 181 13.02 11.21 -10.51
N GLY A 182 12.50 10.29 -9.69
CA GLY A 182 11.68 10.61 -8.52
C GLY A 182 12.42 11.50 -7.53
N LEU A 183 13.68 11.18 -7.22
CA LEU A 183 14.53 12.00 -6.33
C LEU A 183 14.79 13.40 -6.90
N VAL A 184 15.02 13.54 -8.20
CA VAL A 184 15.18 14.85 -8.86
C VAL A 184 13.88 15.65 -8.79
N SER A 185 12.73 15.00 -8.98
CA SER A 185 11.42 15.66 -8.90
C SER A 185 11.14 16.23 -7.50
N LEU A 186 11.58 15.52 -6.44
CA LEU A 186 11.45 15.99 -5.06
C LEU A 186 12.22 17.29 -4.77
N LEU A 187 13.29 17.61 -5.52
CA LEU A 187 13.97 18.90 -5.37
C LEU A 187 13.04 20.07 -5.73
N VAL A 188 12.22 19.89 -6.79
CA VAL A 188 11.22 20.89 -7.20
C VAL A 188 10.14 21.02 -6.13
N ASP A 189 9.68 19.90 -5.56
CA ASP A 189 8.69 19.91 -4.48
C ASP A 189 9.22 20.64 -3.23
N VAL A 190 10.48 20.45 -2.87
CA VAL A 190 11.13 21.17 -1.76
C VAL A 190 11.24 22.68 -2.04
N GLU A 191 11.51 23.08 -3.28
CA GLU A 191 11.56 24.50 -3.66
C GLU A 191 10.19 25.17 -3.51
N THR A 192 9.12 24.50 -3.92
CA THR A 192 7.73 25.01 -3.85
C THR A 192 7.13 25.02 -2.46
N LEU A 193 7.65 24.22 -1.52
CA LEU A 193 7.19 24.17 -0.13
C LEU A 193 7.43 25.52 0.58
N ASP A 194 6.43 26.11 1.22
CA ASP A 194 6.59 27.35 2.01
C ASP A 194 7.21 27.07 3.40
N ALA A 195 8.45 26.55 3.40
CA ALA A 195 9.18 26.13 4.58
C ALA A 195 10.37 27.05 4.90
N SER A 196 10.86 27.00 6.14
CA SER A 196 12.08 27.69 6.56
C SER A 196 13.29 27.25 5.72
N PRO A 197 14.27 28.15 5.48
CA PRO A 197 15.44 27.82 4.68
C PRO A 197 16.28 26.69 5.28
N GLU A 198 16.31 26.57 6.61
CA GLU A 198 17.00 25.48 7.32
C GLU A 198 16.36 24.11 7.02
N LEU A 199 15.03 24.03 7.00
CA LEU A 199 14.33 22.79 6.68
C LEU A 199 14.54 22.40 5.21
N LYS A 200 14.46 23.36 4.29
CA LYS A 200 14.76 23.13 2.86
C LYS A 200 16.18 22.61 2.66
N ALA A 201 17.17 23.22 3.31
CA ALA A 201 18.57 22.79 3.23
C ALA A 201 18.75 21.35 3.75
N TRP A 202 18.08 20.98 4.84
CA TRP A 202 18.13 19.62 5.38
C TRP A 202 17.47 18.59 4.44
N LEU A 203 16.30 18.92 3.86
CA LEU A 203 15.63 18.05 2.89
C LEU A 203 16.50 17.86 1.64
N ASN A 204 17.07 18.94 1.09
CA ASN A 204 17.98 18.88 -0.06
C ASN A 204 19.21 18.03 0.24
N GLN A 205 19.85 18.19 1.41
CA GLN A 205 20.97 17.34 1.80
C GLN A 205 20.58 15.86 1.84
N ARG A 206 19.36 15.54 2.28
CA ARG A 206 18.89 14.16 2.33
C ARG A 206 18.59 13.60 0.94
N ILE A 207 18.01 14.40 0.06
CA ILE A 207 17.78 14.04 -1.36
C ILE A 207 19.11 13.82 -2.08
N GLU A 208 20.11 14.68 -1.88
CA GLU A 208 21.46 14.53 -2.45
C GLU A 208 22.13 13.23 -2.01
N LYS A 209 21.99 12.83 -0.74
CA LYS A 209 22.45 11.52 -0.25
C LYS A 209 21.72 10.38 -0.94
N GLY A 210 20.41 10.50 -1.11
CA GLY A 210 19.60 9.54 -1.86
C GLY A 210 20.07 9.40 -3.31
N LEU A 211 20.34 10.52 -3.99
CA LEU A 211 20.83 10.55 -5.38
C LEU A 211 22.18 9.85 -5.54
N ALA A 212 23.10 10.08 -4.59
CA ALA A 212 24.39 9.37 -4.57
C ALA A 212 24.22 7.85 -4.46
N ASN A 213 23.26 7.39 -3.65
CA ASN A 213 22.94 5.97 -3.46
C ASN A 213 22.19 5.36 -4.67
N ALA A 214 21.30 6.12 -5.31
CA ALA A 214 20.45 5.65 -6.42
C ALA A 214 21.24 5.38 -7.71
N SER A 215 22.40 6.02 -7.90
CA SER A 215 23.26 5.91 -9.10
C SER A 215 23.69 4.47 -9.48
N GLN A 216 23.53 3.50 -8.58
CA GLN A 216 23.90 2.10 -8.80
C GLN A 216 22.74 1.21 -9.25
N ALA A 217 21.51 1.74 -9.30
CA ALA A 217 20.33 0.98 -9.69
C ALA A 217 20.10 1.01 -11.21
N ASP A 218 19.45 -0.04 -11.73
CA ASP A 218 18.96 -0.08 -13.11
C ASP A 218 17.73 0.85 -13.23
N PRO A 219 17.79 1.94 -14.02
CA PRO A 219 16.77 2.99 -14.02
C PRO A 219 15.40 2.47 -14.45
N ASP A 220 15.34 1.52 -15.38
CA ASP A 220 14.07 0.97 -15.89
C ASP A 220 13.35 0.15 -14.80
N ASN A 221 14.10 -0.65 -14.05
CA ASN A 221 13.57 -1.42 -12.92
C ASN A 221 13.14 -0.49 -11.77
N ALA A 222 13.92 0.55 -11.48
CA ALA A 222 13.60 1.52 -10.44
C ALA A 222 12.30 2.26 -10.76
N LYS A 223 12.14 2.72 -12.00
CA LYS A 223 10.91 3.36 -12.48
C LYS A 223 9.71 2.41 -12.39
N ALA A 224 9.85 1.15 -12.81
CA ALA A 224 8.78 0.15 -12.73
C ALA A 224 8.33 -0.11 -11.28
N MET A 225 9.27 -0.25 -10.34
CA MET A 225 8.97 -0.43 -8.92
C MET A 225 8.35 0.83 -8.29
N SER A 226 8.80 2.02 -8.69
CA SER A 226 8.24 3.30 -8.25
C SER A 226 6.78 3.44 -8.68
N LEU A 227 6.49 3.16 -9.96
CA LEU A 227 5.12 3.14 -10.50
C LEU A 227 4.22 2.15 -9.76
N LEU A 228 4.70 0.94 -9.45
CA LEU A 228 3.94 -0.04 -8.66
C LEU A 228 3.66 0.43 -7.24
N ALA A 229 4.65 1.04 -6.59
CA ALA A 229 4.50 1.58 -5.25
C ALA A 229 3.45 2.70 -5.24
N ASP A 230 3.54 3.63 -6.17
CA ASP A 230 2.61 4.76 -6.29
C ASP A 230 1.19 4.32 -6.67
N ALA A 231 1.04 3.37 -7.59
CA ALA A 231 -0.26 2.79 -7.92
C ALA A 231 -0.93 2.08 -6.72
N SER A 232 -0.13 1.62 -5.76
CA SER A 232 -0.61 0.96 -4.54
C SER A 232 -0.93 1.93 -3.40
N ARG A 233 -0.51 3.19 -3.51
CA ARG A 233 -0.87 4.21 -2.53
C ARG A 233 -2.35 4.60 -2.75
N PRO A 234 -3.17 4.62 -1.70
CA PRO A 234 -4.53 5.13 -1.81
C PRO A 234 -4.44 6.62 -2.17
N ILE A 235 -4.86 6.96 -3.39
CA ILE A 235 -5.00 8.35 -3.83
C ILE A 235 -6.01 9.03 -2.90
N GLY A 236 -5.51 9.85 -1.97
CA GLY A 236 -6.32 10.66 -1.06
C GLY A 236 -6.86 9.94 0.18
N GLY A 237 -6.00 9.64 1.16
CA GLY A 237 -6.33 9.59 2.61
C GLY A 237 -7.44 8.64 3.10
N PHE A 238 -8.12 7.89 2.22
CA PHE A 238 -9.30 7.10 2.57
C PHE A 238 -9.01 5.60 2.57
N SER A 239 -8.91 5.08 3.80
CA SER A 239 -9.24 3.71 4.24
C SER A 239 -8.58 2.51 3.54
N PHE A 240 -7.56 1.98 4.24
CA PHE A 240 -7.07 0.60 4.22
C PHE A 240 -8.14 -0.45 3.85
N SER A 241 -8.04 -1.01 2.64
CA SER A 241 -8.49 -2.37 2.41
C SER A 241 -7.51 -3.30 3.17
N PRO A 242 -7.99 -4.24 4.00
CA PRO A 242 -7.08 -5.17 4.68
C PRO A 242 -6.23 -5.91 3.64
N PRO A 243 -4.96 -6.22 3.95
CA PRO A 243 -4.07 -6.90 3.01
C PRO A 243 -4.74 -8.17 2.49
N PRO A 244 -4.61 -8.50 1.19
CA PRO A 244 -5.15 -9.73 0.64
C PRO A 244 -4.62 -10.89 1.47
N THR A 245 -5.52 -11.76 1.95
CA THR A 245 -5.11 -12.93 2.74
C THR A 245 -4.10 -13.75 1.93
N PRO A 246 -2.98 -14.20 2.53
CA PRO A 246 -1.96 -14.94 1.81
C PRO A 246 -2.61 -16.12 1.09
N PHE A 247 -2.37 -16.22 -0.22
CA PHE A 247 -2.86 -17.33 -1.03
C PHE A 247 -2.42 -18.63 -0.39
N LYS A 248 -3.39 -19.50 -0.06
CA LYS A 248 -3.08 -20.90 0.26
C LYS A 248 -2.53 -21.53 -1.02
N ILE A 249 -1.21 -21.58 -1.14
CA ILE A 249 -0.54 -22.39 -2.16
C ILE A 249 -1.07 -23.81 -1.97
N ARG A 250 -1.95 -24.25 -2.88
CA ARG A 250 -2.37 -25.65 -2.96
C ARG A 250 -1.11 -26.43 -3.28
N SER A 251 -0.55 -27.11 -2.29
CA SER A 251 0.57 -28.01 -2.47
C SER A 251 0.20 -29.00 -3.59
N PRO A 252 0.93 -29.08 -4.71
CA PRO A 252 0.63 -30.03 -5.79
C PRO A 252 0.90 -31.49 -5.37
N PHE A 253 1.54 -31.69 -4.22
CA PHE A 253 1.68 -32.99 -3.58
C PHE A 253 0.56 -33.20 -2.58
N GLY A 254 -0.39 -34.06 -2.92
CA GLY A 254 -1.43 -34.54 -2.02
C GLY A 254 -0.80 -35.08 -0.74
N SER A 255 -0.90 -34.31 0.34
CA SER A 255 -0.50 -34.75 1.67
C SER A 255 -1.44 -35.88 2.07
N ARG A 256 -0.92 -37.11 1.97
CA ARG A 256 -1.52 -38.30 2.57
C ARG A 256 -1.82 -37.96 4.04
N PRO A 257 -3.06 -38.10 4.52
CA PRO A 257 -3.35 -37.82 5.93
C PRO A 257 -2.52 -38.77 6.77
N ALA A 258 -1.67 -38.21 7.63
CA ALA A 258 -0.95 -38.99 8.63
C ALA A 258 -1.98 -39.63 9.55
N GLU A 259 -2.05 -40.96 9.52
CA GLU A 259 -2.72 -41.78 10.53
C GLU A 259 -2.16 -41.39 11.89
N THR A 260 -2.92 -40.55 12.59
CA THR A 260 -2.59 -40.11 13.94
C THR A 260 -3.07 -41.21 14.86
N GLN A 261 -2.16 -42.05 15.33
CA GLN A 261 -2.42 -42.96 16.44
C GLN A 261 -2.72 -42.11 17.68
N SER A 262 -4.01 -42.05 18.02
CA SER A 262 -4.54 -41.45 19.22
C SER A 262 -4.24 -42.34 20.43
N ASN A 263 -3.36 -41.88 21.31
CA ASN A 263 -3.40 -42.25 22.72
C ASN A 263 -2.65 -41.20 23.52
N LEU A 264 -3.39 -40.33 24.21
CA LEU A 264 -3.09 -39.80 25.55
C LEU A 264 -4.24 -38.86 25.95
N GLY A 265 -5.03 -39.32 26.91
CA GLY A 265 -6.17 -38.58 27.46
C GLY A 265 -5.70 -37.36 28.25
N GLY A 266 -6.22 -36.19 27.86
CA GLY A 266 -6.19 -34.96 28.64
C GLY A 266 -7.63 -34.45 28.84
N PRO A 267 -7.92 -33.79 29.97
CA PRO A 267 -9.27 -33.40 30.34
C PRO A 267 -9.83 -32.37 29.33
N SER A 268 -10.99 -32.71 28.76
CA SER A 268 -11.72 -31.89 27.81
C SER A 268 -12.20 -30.59 28.45
N GLY A 269 -11.38 -29.54 28.37
CA GLY A 269 -11.83 -28.18 28.55
C GLY A 269 -12.77 -27.80 27.40
N LEU A 270 -14.04 -27.54 27.71
CA LEU A 270 -15.07 -27.06 26.80
C LEU A 270 -14.66 -25.72 26.17
N VAL A 271 -13.89 -25.77 25.08
CA VAL A 271 -13.64 -24.61 24.23
C VAL A 271 -14.97 -24.25 23.57
N HIS A 272 -15.66 -23.28 24.16
CA HIS A 272 -16.85 -22.71 23.53
C HIS A 272 -16.39 -22.07 22.21
N PRO A 273 -16.97 -22.46 21.06
CA PRO A 273 -16.63 -21.82 19.80
C PRO A 273 -16.88 -20.31 19.94
N GLN A 274 -15.88 -19.50 19.60
CA GLN A 274 -15.99 -18.05 19.68
C GLN A 274 -17.23 -17.61 18.90
N GLN A 275 -18.29 -17.21 19.62
CA GLN A 275 -19.51 -16.73 19.00
C GLN A 275 -19.17 -15.50 18.16
N THR A 276 -19.56 -15.54 16.88
CA THR A 276 -19.34 -14.42 15.98
C THR A 276 -20.10 -13.19 16.47
N ARG A 277 -19.60 -11.97 16.18
CA ARG A 277 -20.25 -10.71 16.57
C ARG A 277 -21.74 -10.65 16.15
N MET A 278 -22.11 -11.29 15.04
CA MET A 278 -23.49 -11.39 14.56
C MET A 278 -24.37 -12.27 15.46
N GLN A 279 -23.84 -13.41 15.94
CA GLN A 279 -24.55 -14.29 16.87
C GLN A 279 -24.82 -13.61 18.22
N ARG A 280 -23.88 -12.80 18.72
CA ARG A 280 -24.09 -11.98 19.93
C ARG A 280 -25.21 -10.94 19.77
N MET A 281 -25.51 -10.51 18.55
CA MET A 281 -26.61 -9.59 18.23
C MET A 281 -27.94 -10.32 17.95
N GLY A 282 -28.02 -11.63 18.23
CA GLY A 282 -29.22 -12.44 18.04
C GLY A 282 -29.46 -12.88 16.59
N TYR A 283 -28.46 -12.80 15.71
CA TYR A 283 -28.57 -13.33 14.34
C TYR A 283 -28.11 -14.78 14.30
N SER A 284 -28.90 -15.65 13.67
CA SER A 284 -28.50 -16.99 13.27
C SER A 284 -28.02 -16.99 11.81
N THR A 285 -27.02 -17.83 11.51
CA THR A 285 -26.58 -18.06 10.13
C THR A 285 -27.48 -19.11 9.48
N THR A 286 -27.87 -18.89 8.23
CA THR A 286 -28.67 -19.84 7.46
C THR A 286 -28.09 -20.00 6.08
N ASN A 287 -27.91 -21.26 5.66
CA ASN A 287 -27.41 -21.60 4.34
C ASN A 287 -28.53 -21.68 3.30
N ASN A 288 -29.79 -21.62 3.72
CA ASN A 288 -30.95 -21.87 2.85
C ASN A 288 -31.45 -20.63 2.12
N HIS A 289 -30.89 -19.43 2.40
CA HIS A 289 -31.27 -18.20 1.73
C HIS A 289 -30.09 -17.66 0.91
N ARG A 290 -30.17 -17.87 -0.40
CA ARG A 290 -29.26 -17.26 -1.37
C ARG A 290 -29.78 -15.87 -1.71
N LEU A 291 -28.97 -14.87 -1.39
CA LEU A 291 -29.07 -13.54 -1.95
C LEU A 291 -28.14 -13.51 -3.17
N ASP A 292 -28.55 -12.95 -4.30
CA ASP A 292 -27.63 -12.71 -5.42
C ASP A 292 -26.98 -11.32 -5.32
N GLN A 293 -26.06 -11.01 -6.24
CA GLN A 293 -25.41 -9.69 -6.29
C GLN A 293 -26.39 -8.56 -6.67
N SER A 294 -27.53 -8.89 -7.28
CA SER A 294 -28.59 -7.92 -7.63
C SER A 294 -29.50 -7.57 -6.44
N GLY A 295 -29.28 -8.22 -5.27
CA GLY A 295 -30.10 -8.03 -4.08
C GLY A 295 -31.40 -8.84 -4.10
N ARG A 296 -31.59 -9.78 -5.03
CA ARG A 296 -32.73 -10.69 -5.02
C ARG A 296 -32.46 -11.86 -4.07
N MET A 297 -33.43 -12.15 -3.20
CA MET A 297 -33.37 -13.25 -2.25
C MET A 297 -34.54 -14.20 -2.47
N GLN A 298 -34.27 -15.50 -2.42
CA GLN A 298 -35.33 -16.51 -2.38
C GLN A 298 -35.63 -16.92 -0.93
N ILE A 299 -36.88 -16.75 -0.52
CA ILE A 299 -37.42 -17.23 0.76
C ILE A 299 -38.59 -18.15 0.46
N GLY A 300 -38.38 -19.46 0.57
CA GLY A 300 -39.37 -20.45 0.13
C GLY A 300 -39.65 -20.30 -1.37
N ASN A 301 -40.92 -20.11 -1.74
CA ASN A 301 -41.36 -19.94 -3.13
C ASN A 301 -41.45 -18.47 -3.57
N GLN A 302 -41.01 -17.52 -2.74
CA GLN A 302 -41.08 -16.09 -3.04
C GLN A 302 -39.70 -15.51 -3.33
N THR A 303 -39.61 -14.72 -4.40
CA THR A 303 -38.45 -13.89 -4.71
C THR A 303 -38.72 -12.48 -4.18
N VAL A 304 -37.84 -11.97 -3.34
CA VAL A 304 -37.96 -10.64 -2.73
C VAL A 304 -36.73 -9.80 -3.03
N GLN A 305 -36.92 -8.49 -3.16
CA GLN A 305 -35.84 -7.54 -3.39
C GLN A 305 -35.38 -6.97 -2.04
N ALA A 306 -34.11 -7.21 -1.68
CA ALA A 306 -33.48 -6.57 -0.54
C ALA A 306 -33.08 -5.13 -0.89
N ARG A 307 -33.08 -4.23 0.10
CA ARG A 307 -32.55 -2.87 -0.07
C ARG A 307 -31.09 -2.84 0.37
N ARG A 308 -30.25 -2.09 -0.36
CA ARG A 308 -28.87 -1.83 0.07
C ARG A 308 -28.89 -0.71 1.11
N ALA A 309 -28.26 -0.94 2.25
CA ALA A 309 -28.15 0.04 3.34
C ALA A 309 -26.67 0.24 3.68
N ARG A 310 -26.23 1.50 3.69
CA ARG A 310 -24.88 1.89 4.12
C ARG A 310 -24.91 2.18 5.62
N ASN A 311 -23.99 1.60 6.38
CA ASN A 311 -23.81 1.93 7.78
C ASN A 311 -22.94 3.19 7.89
N PRO A 312 -23.46 4.34 8.38
CA PRO A 312 -22.72 5.60 8.41
C PRO A 312 -21.48 5.54 9.31
N ALA A 313 -21.50 4.74 10.38
CA ALA A 313 -20.38 4.64 11.32
C ALA A 313 -19.19 3.81 10.79
N THR A 314 -19.43 2.91 9.82
CA THR A 314 -18.38 2.01 9.32
C THR A 314 -18.11 2.18 7.83
N GLY A 315 -18.89 3.00 7.13
CA GLY A 315 -18.85 3.15 5.67
C GLY A 315 -19.30 1.92 4.87
N ARG A 316 -19.44 0.76 5.51
CA ARG A 316 -19.75 -0.53 4.88
C ARG A 316 -21.22 -0.64 4.46
N SER A 317 -21.44 -1.26 3.31
CA SER A 317 -22.75 -1.54 2.75
C SER A 317 -23.19 -2.98 3.05
N ALA A 318 -24.49 -3.17 3.24
CA ALA A 318 -25.10 -4.48 3.41
C ALA A 318 -26.49 -4.50 2.75
N TRP A 319 -26.88 -5.65 2.24
CA TRP A 319 -28.24 -5.91 1.81
C TRP A 319 -29.10 -6.25 3.02
N VAL A 320 -30.23 -5.58 3.14
CA VAL A 320 -31.17 -5.71 4.25
C VAL A 320 -32.57 -5.96 3.70
N TYR A 321 -33.21 -7.01 4.18
CA TYR A 321 -34.62 -7.29 3.91
C TYR A 321 -35.36 -7.56 5.21
N THR A 322 -36.55 -6.98 5.37
CA THR A 322 -37.43 -7.22 6.51
C THR A 322 -38.71 -7.86 6.01
N THR A 323 -39.02 -9.07 6.48
CA THR A 323 -40.29 -9.74 6.17
C THR A 323 -41.47 -9.06 6.85
N LYS A 324 -42.69 -9.37 6.39
CA LYS A 324 -43.94 -8.91 7.04
C LYS A 324 -44.07 -9.39 8.50
N SER A 325 -43.49 -10.54 8.84
CA SER A 325 -43.44 -11.08 10.21
C SER A 325 -42.26 -10.57 11.03
N GLY A 326 -41.54 -9.54 10.55
CA GLY A 326 -40.49 -8.87 11.32
C GLY A 326 -39.11 -9.53 11.27
N HIS A 327 -38.94 -10.71 10.65
CA HIS A 327 -37.61 -11.28 10.46
C HIS A 327 -36.74 -10.38 9.59
N LYS A 328 -35.51 -10.13 10.02
CA LYS A 328 -34.54 -9.30 9.33
C LYS A 328 -33.39 -10.14 8.78
N PHE A 329 -33.21 -10.08 7.48
CA PHE A 329 -32.15 -10.74 6.73
C PHE A 329 -31.08 -9.70 6.40
N VAL A 330 -29.82 -10.02 6.68
CA VAL A 330 -28.67 -9.14 6.43
C VAL A 330 -27.56 -9.94 5.77
N ARG A 331 -27.03 -9.43 4.65
CA ARG A 331 -25.81 -9.93 4.02
C ARG A 331 -24.86 -8.77 3.77
N ARG A 332 -23.62 -8.87 4.27
CA ARG A 332 -22.59 -7.84 4.05
C ARG A 332 -22.00 -8.00 2.64
N ASP A 333 -21.63 -6.89 2.02
CA ASP A 333 -20.88 -6.93 0.77
C ASP A 333 -19.55 -7.67 1.00
N GLY A 334 -19.24 -8.62 0.11
CA GLY A 334 -18.08 -9.52 0.21
C GLY A 334 -18.27 -10.77 1.08
N ASP A 335 -19.34 -10.87 1.88
CA ASP A 335 -19.65 -12.10 2.65
C ASP A 335 -20.52 -13.05 1.80
N SER A 336 -20.29 -14.36 1.90
CA SER A 336 -21.12 -15.38 1.25
C SER A 336 -22.31 -15.80 2.12
N ARG A 337 -22.31 -15.44 3.40
CA ARG A 337 -23.31 -15.87 4.37
C ARG A 337 -24.43 -14.84 4.56
N THR A 338 -25.65 -15.36 4.67
CA THR A 338 -26.85 -14.59 5.04
C THR A 338 -27.14 -14.79 6.53
N TYR A 339 -27.33 -13.69 7.25
CA TYR A 339 -27.65 -13.68 8.68
C TYR A 339 -29.12 -13.31 8.88
N VAL A 340 -29.83 -14.03 9.75
CA VAL A 340 -31.25 -13.81 10.03
C VAL A 340 -31.45 -13.54 11.51
N ARG A 341 -32.20 -12.50 11.84
CA ARG A 341 -32.67 -12.23 13.20
C ARG A 341 -34.18 -12.35 13.22
N SER A 342 -34.72 -13.09 14.19
CA SER A 342 -36.15 -13.16 14.42
C SER A 342 -36.69 -11.78 14.80
N GLY A 343 -37.79 -11.37 14.15
CA GLY A 343 -38.59 -10.26 14.64
C GLY A 343 -39.26 -10.67 15.94
N ASN A 344 -39.30 -9.76 16.92
CA ASN A 344 -40.20 -9.88 18.05
C ASN A 344 -41.58 -9.39 17.66
#